data_AF-A0A2M7WIV2-F1
#
_entry.id   AF-A0A2M7WIV2-F1
#
_cell.length_a   1.000
_cell.length_b   1.000
_cell.length_c   1.000
_cell.angle_alpha   90.00
_cell.angle_beta   90.00
_cell.angle_gamma   90.00
#
_symmetry.space_group_name_H-M   'P 1'
#
loop_
_entity.id
_entity.type
_entity.pdbx_description
1 polymer ?
#
loop_
_entity_poly.entity_id
_entity_poly.type
_entity_poly.pdbx_seq_one_letter_code
_entity_poly.pdbx_strand_id
1 'polypeptide(L)' 'MLVNYAVLKVVAIIGAIFSILAGLLAYLITYQEYVRHYPDKGIPRKIALQAAVTAFFFFLVLSIIGGLLFARFA' A
#
# COMPACT_ATOMS: atom_id res chain seq x y z
N MET A 1 -22.01 5.87 -20.72
CA MET A 1 -21.75 5.88 -19.28
C MET A 1 -20.50 6.72 -19.06
N LEU A 2 -20.64 7.94 -18.54
CA LEU A 2 -19.52 8.86 -18.30
C LEU A 2 -18.86 8.48 -16.97
N VAL A 3 -17.53 8.45 -16.92
CA VAL A 3 -16.79 8.21 -15.68
C VAL A 3 -17.02 9.37 -14.73
N ASN A 4 -17.39 9.07 -13.49
CA ASN A 4 -17.54 10.10 -12.46
C ASN A 4 -16.18 10.53 -11.92
N TYR A 5 -15.63 11.61 -12.51
CA TYR A 5 -14.31 12.14 -12.14
C TYR A 5 -14.23 12.65 -10.68
N ALA A 6 -15.35 13.06 -10.08
CA ALA A 6 -15.35 13.50 -8.67
C ALA A 6 -15.10 12.32 -7.73
N VAL A 7 -15.78 11.20 -7.98
CA VAL A 7 -15.61 9.95 -7.24
C VAL A 7 -14.18 9.42 -7.40
N LEU A 8 -13.64 9.43 -8.62
CA LEU A 8 -12.27 8.97 -8.88
C LEU A 8 -11.23 9.79 -8.09
N LYS A 9 -11.39 11.11 -8.00
CA LYS A 9 -10.48 11.98 -7.21
C LYS A 9 -10.49 11.61 -5.73
N VAL A 10 -11.68 11.41 -5.14
CA VAL A 10 -11.81 11.06 -3.72
C VAL A 10 -11.17 9.70 -3.44
N VAL A 11 -11.47 8.69 -4.27
CA VAL A 11 -10.90 7.35 -4.13
C VAL A 11 -9.38 7.38 -4.28
N ALA A 12 -8.84 8.16 -5.22
CA ALA A 12 -7.38 8.29 -5.41
C ALA A 12 -6.69 8.91 -4.19
N ILE A 13 -7.27 9.96 -3.58
CA ILE A 13 -6.71 10.59 -2.38
C ILE A 13 -6.71 9.62 -1.21
N ILE A 14 -7.84 8.96 -0.96
CA ILE A 14 -7.96 7.96 0.11
C ILE A 14 -6.98 6.81 -0.14
N GLY A 15 -6.95 6.30 -1.37
CA GLY A 15 -6.04 5.26 -1.83
C GLY A 15 -4.57 5.56 -1.56
N ALA A 16 -4.14 6.78 -1.89
CA ALA A 16 -2.77 7.21 -1.65
C ALA A 16 -2.41 7.25 -0.16
N ILE A 17 -3.33 7.71 0.70
CA ILE A 17 -3.11 7.74 2.15
C ILE A 17 -2.99 6.31 2.69
N PHE A 18 -3.93 5.43 2.32
CA PHE A 18 -3.94 4.05 2.81
C PHE A 18 -2.82 3.20 2.24
N SER A 19 -2.34 3.44 1.02
CA SER A 19 -1.18 2.74 0.48
C SER A 19 0.11 3.10 1.22
N ILE A 20 0.30 4.38 1.57
CA ILE A 20 1.44 4.82 2.40
C ILE A 20 1.38 4.15 3.77
N LEU A 21 0.21 4.19 4.43
CA LEU A 21 0.03 3.55 5.73
C LEU A 21 0.28 2.04 5.66
N ALA A 22 -0.21 1.36 4.62
CA ALA A 22 0.02 -0.06 4.42
C ALA A 22 1.51 -0.38 4.28
N GLY A 23 2.25 0.42 3.50
CA GLY A 23 3.70 0.27 3.37
C GLY A 23 4.44 0.46 4.70
N LEU A 24 4.10 1.51 5.46
CA LEU A 24 4.71 1.77 6.77
C LEU A 24 4.42 0.65 7.78
N LEU A 25 3.18 0.17 7.84
CA LEU A 25 2.81 -0.93 8.74
C LEU A 25 3.49 -2.24 8.32
N ALA A 26 3.53 -2.56 7.03
CA ALA A 26 4.24 -3.73 6.53
C ALA A 26 5.74 -3.68 6.87
N TYR A 27 6.37 -2.51 6.77
CA TYR A 27 7.75 -2.31 7.24
C TYR A 27 7.88 -2.64 8.73
N LEU A 28 7.07 -2.01 9.57
CA LEU A 28 7.18 -2.11 11.03
C LEU A 28 6.95 -3.54 11.51
N ILE A 29 5.90 -4.20 11.02
CA ILE A 29 5.56 -5.58 11.37
C ILE A 29 6.70 -6.51 10.94
N THR A 30 7.14 -6.42 9.68
CA THR A 30 8.18 -7.30 9.14
C THR A 30 9.52 -7.07 9.85
N TYR A 31 9.89 -5.81 10.12
CA TYR A 31 11.12 -5.51 10.82
C TYR A 31 11.10 -6.04 12.26
N GLN A 32 9.99 -5.83 12.99
CA GLN A 32 9.85 -6.31 14.37
C GLN A 32 9.90 -7.84 14.47
N GLU A 33 9.34 -8.53 13.48
CA GLU A 33 9.37 -9.99 13.44
C GLU A 33 10.78 -10.52 13.15
N TYR A 34 11.44 -9.97 12.13
CA TYR A 34 12.73 -10.49 11.66
C TYR A 34 13.91 -10.02 12.52
N VAL A 35 13.84 -8.86 13.20
CA VAL A 35 14.95 -8.39 14.05
C VAL A 35 15.23 -9.31 15.25
N ARG A 36 14.24 -10.10 15.67
CA ARG A 36 14.38 -11.07 16.78
C ARG A 36 15.06 -12.37 16.34
N HIS A 37 14.95 -12.70 15.05
CA HIS A 37 15.45 -13.96 14.48
C HIS A 37 16.84 -13.83 13.86
N TYR A 38 17.22 -12.63 13.40
CA TYR A 38 18.49 -12.40 12.72
C TYR A 38 19.48 -11.62 13.60
N PRO A 39 20.70 -12.14 13.83
CA PRO A 39 21.74 -11.42 14.58
C PRO A 39 22.26 -10.19 13.81
N ASP A 40 22.29 -10.26 12.46
CA ASP A 40 22.59 -9.11 11.61
C ASP A 40 21.31 -8.30 11.32
N LYS A 41 21.30 -7.05 11.78
CA LYS A 41 20.17 -6.10 11.58
C LYS A 41 20.05 -5.59 10.14
N GLY A 42 21.05 -5.80 9.28
CA GLY A 42 21.01 -5.45 7.86
C GLY A 42 19.97 -6.25 7.08
N ILE A 43 19.83 -7.54 7.38
CA ILE A 43 18.90 -8.46 6.68
C ILE A 43 17.43 -8.09 6.97
N PRO A 44 16.98 -7.95 8.24
CA PRO A 44 15.61 -7.52 8.56
C PRO A 44 15.21 -6.20 7.92
N ARG A 45 16.13 -5.22 7.83
CA ARG A 45 15.84 -3.93 7.19
C ARG A 45 15.54 -4.08 5.71
N LYS A 46 16.31 -4.91 4.98
CA LYS A 46 16.08 -5.16 3.56
C LYS A 46 14.75 -5.86 3.31
N ILE A 47 14.47 -6.91 4.09
CA ILE A 47 13.21 -7.67 3.98
C ILE A 47 12.02 -6.77 4.31
N ALA A 48 12.10 -6.00 5.39
CA ALA A 48 11.05 -5.05 5.77
C ALA A 48 10.82 -3.97 4.71
N LEU A 49 11.88 -3.45 4.10
CA LEU A 49 11.76 -2.48 3.01
C LEU A 49 11.10 -3.09 1.77
N GLN A 50 11.46 -4.33 1.41
CA GLN A 50 10.79 -5.06 0.32
C GLN A 50 9.30 -5.27 0.62
N ALA A 51 8.95 -5.66 1.85
CA ALA A 51 7.56 -5.82 2.27
C ALA A 51 6.79 -4.49 2.21
N ALA A 52 7.40 -3.39 2.66
CA ALA A 52 6.83 -2.04 2.63
C ALA A 52 6.50 -1.59 1.20
N VAL A 53 7.46 -1.72 0.29
CA VAL A 53 7.32 -1.35 -1.13
C VAL A 53 6.25 -2.23 -1.78
N THR A 54 6.26 -3.53 -1.50
CA THR A 54 5.27 -4.47 -2.04
C THR A 54 3.86 -4.10 -1.59
N ALA A 55 3.65 -3.86 -0.30
CA ALA A 55 2.35 -3.47 0.24
C ALA A 55 1.87 -2.13 -0.33
N PHE A 56 2.75 -1.11 -0.37
CA PHE A 56 2.43 0.19 -0.95
C PHE A 56 1.91 0.06 -2.38
N PHE A 57 2.67 -0.60 -3.26
CA PHE A 57 2.26 -0.74 -4.66
C PHE A 57 1.02 -1.62 -4.83
N PHE A 58 0.89 -2.68 -4.03
CA PHE A 58 -0.30 -3.53 -4.06
C PHE A 58 -1.57 -2.74 -3.74
N PHE A 59 -1.58 -1.98 -2.65
CA PHE A 59 -2.75 -1.18 -2.25
C PHE A 59 -2.98 0.02 -3.16
N LEU A 60 -1.92 0.63 -3.71
CA LEU A 60 -2.04 1.71 -4.68
C LEU A 60 -2.71 1.22 -5.97
N VAL A 61 -2.25 0.11 -6.53
CA VAL A 61 -2.83 -0.50 -7.74
C VAL A 61 -4.27 -0.93 -7.49
N LEU A 62 -4.55 -1.57 -6.34
CA LEU A 62 -5.91 -1.94 -5.95
C LEU A 62 -6.83 -0.73 -5.86
N SER A 63 -6.37 0.37 -5.28
CA SER A 63 -7.18 1.59 -5.16
C SER A 63 -7.49 2.20 -6.53
N ILE A 64 -6.53 2.22 -7.45
CA ILE A 64 -6.75 2.73 -8.81
C ILE A 64 -7.77 1.85 -9.55
N ILE A 65 -7.59 0.52 -9.52
CA ILE A 65 -8.51 -0.43 -10.15
C ILE A 65 -9.91 -0.31 -9.53
N GLY A 66 -10.00 -0.33 -8.21
CA GLY A 66 -11.26 -0.19 -7.48
C GLY A 66 -11.94 1.15 -7.77
N GLY A 67 -11.19 2.25 -7.83
CA GLY A 67 -11.70 3.57 -8.16
C GLY A 67 -12.23 3.67 -9.58
N LEU A 68 -11.55 3.07 -10.56
CA LEU A 68 -12.01 3.03 -11.94
C LEU A 68 -13.29 2.20 -12.10
N LEU A 69 -13.38 1.06 -11.41
CA LEU A 69 -14.60 0.24 -11.40
C LEU A 69 -15.74 1.00 -10.72
N PHE A 70 -15.51 1.54 -9.54
CA PHE A 70 -16.53 2.24 -8.78
C PHE A 70 -17.04 3.49 -9.51
N ALA A 71 -16.14 4.32 -10.07
CA ALA A 71 -16.51 5.50 -10.84
C ALA A 71 -17.20 5.21 -12.19
N ARG A 72 -17.19 3.95 -12.65
CA ARG A 72 -17.92 3.50 -13.84
C ARG A 72 -19.33 3.01 -13.52
N PHE A 73 -19.56 2.46 -12.33
CA PHE A 73 -20.84 1.88 -11.92
C PHE A 73 -21.66 2.75 -10.96
N ALA A 74 -21.04 3.76 -10.34
CA ALA A 74 -21.69 4.78 -9.50
C ALA A 74 -22.13 5.99 -10.31
#